data_AF-A0A3R7GXW1-F1
#
_entry.id   AF-A0A3R7GXW1-F1
#
_cell.length_a   1.000
_cell.length_b   1.000
_cell.length_c   1.000
_cell.angle_alpha   90.00
_cell.angle_beta   90.00
_cell.angle_gamma   90.00
#
_symmetry.space_group_name_H-M   'P 1'
#
loop_
_entity.id
_entity.type
_entity.pdbx_description
1 polymer ?
#
loop_
_entity_poly.entity_id
_entity_poly.type
_entity_poly.pdbx_seq_one_letter_code
_entity_poly.pdbx_strand_id
1 'polypeptide(L)'
;MVTAEKTLHWAVDKWLAPTPSMPARVVRFCHRGSQRQRYVCVEALRPGGLLSIFFFRHDDGSWNVFPPQAERPAMNGYRHAAVC
;
A
#
# COMPACT_ATOMS: atom_id res chain seq x y z
N MET A 1 -1.85 20.13 3.73
CA MET A 1 -1.50 19.45 5.00
C MET A 1 -1.91 17.99 4.88
N VAL A 2 -1.01 17.03 5.11
CA VAL A 2 -1.38 15.61 5.17
C VAL A 2 -2.03 15.38 6.53
N THR A 3 -3.33 15.11 6.57
CA THR A 3 -4.00 14.75 7.82
C THR A 3 -3.44 13.42 8.33
N ALA A 4 -3.33 13.24 9.64
CA ALA A 4 -2.75 12.03 10.25
C ALA A 4 -3.41 10.73 9.73
N GLU A 5 -4.72 10.78 9.47
CA GLU A 5 -5.53 9.68 8.90
C GLU A 5 -5.12 9.26 7.47
N LYS A 6 -4.32 10.08 6.78
CA LYS A 6 -3.83 9.80 5.43
C LYS A 6 -2.43 9.21 5.43
N THR A 7 -1.81 9.04 6.59
CA THR A 7 -0.43 8.56 6.70
C THR A 7 -0.35 7.04 6.66
N LEU A 8 0.79 6.51 6.20
CA LEU A 8 1.07 5.07 6.27
C LEU A 8 1.04 4.58 7.72
N HIS A 9 1.58 5.37 8.65
CA HIS A 9 1.60 5.02 10.07
C HIS A 9 0.18 4.79 10.61
N TRP A 10 -0.76 5.70 10.34
CA TRP A 10 -2.15 5.54 10.76
C TRP A 10 -2.80 4.30 10.15
N ALA A 11 -2.56 4.03 8.86
CA ALA A 11 -3.11 2.84 8.20
C ALA A 11 -2.52 1.55 8.80
N VAL A 12 -1.22 1.51 9.07
CA VAL A 12 -0.55 0.38 9.72
C VAL A 12 -1.12 0.16 11.13
N ASP A 13 -1.30 1.21 11.91
CA ASP A 13 -1.89 1.12 13.24
C ASP A 13 -3.31 0.55 13.20
N LYS A 14 -4.15 1.07 12.29
CA LYS A 14 -5.53 0.62 12.10
C LYS A 14 -5.67 -0.87 11.74
N TRP A 15 -4.77 -1.38 10.89
CA TRP A 15 -4.91 -2.73 10.31
C TRP A 15 -4.05 -3.80 11.00
N LEU A 16 -2.88 -3.41 11.53
CA LEU A 16 -1.92 -4.34 12.13
C LEU A 16 -1.81 -4.19 13.65
N ALA A 17 -2.25 -3.06 14.23
CA ALA A 17 -2.14 -2.75 15.66
C ALA A 17 -0.79 -3.17 16.27
N PRO A 18 0.34 -2.70 15.71
CA PRO A 18 1.67 -3.14 16.14
C PRO A 18 1.90 -2.77 17.61
N THR A 19 2.50 -3.70 18.34
CA THR A 19 2.89 -3.48 19.75
C THR A 19 4.41 -3.62 19.88
N PRO A 20 5.03 -3.16 20.98
CA PRO A 20 6.47 -3.35 21.20
C PRO A 20 6.92 -4.82 21.13
N SER A 21 6.06 -5.76 21.54
CA SER A 21 6.32 -7.19 21.46
C SER A 21 6.04 -7.80 20.08
N MET A 22 5.31 -7.09 19.22
CA MET A 22 4.88 -7.52 17.89
C MET A 22 5.00 -6.34 16.90
N PRO A 23 6.23 -5.94 16.53
CA PRO A 23 6.43 -4.78 15.68
C PRO A 23 6.02 -5.08 14.24
N ALA A 24 5.47 -4.07 13.58
CA ALA A 24 5.25 -4.07 12.14
C ALA A 24 6.56 -3.71 11.40
N ARG A 25 6.85 -4.41 10.30
CA ARG A 25 8.04 -4.19 9.46
C ARG A 25 7.65 -4.06 7.98
N VAL A 26 8.27 -3.15 7.26
CA VAL A 26 8.13 -3.08 5.80
C VAL A 26 9.01 -4.18 5.20
N VAL A 27 8.43 -5.07 4.40
CA VAL A 27 9.17 -6.18 3.75
C VAL A 27 9.31 -6.02 2.25
N ARG A 28 8.39 -5.29 1.63
CA ARG A 28 8.44 -4.96 0.20
C ARG A 28 7.93 -3.55 0.00
N PHE A 29 8.48 -2.85 -0.96
CA PHE A 29 7.95 -1.57 -1.40
C PHE A 29 8.17 -1.44 -2.91
N CYS A 30 7.24 -0.78 -3.57
CA CYS A 30 7.36 -0.44 -4.98
C CYS A 30 7.16 1.07 -5.13
N HIS A 31 8.10 1.69 -5.83
CA HIS A 31 8.03 3.06 -6.24
C HIS A 31 8.38 3.13 -7.73
N ARG A 32 7.37 2.96 -8.60
CA ARG A 32 7.58 3.08 -10.04
C ARG A 32 7.22 4.49 -10.47
N GLY A 33 8.22 5.35 -10.62
CA GLY A 33 8.05 6.80 -10.80
C GLY A 33 7.16 7.23 -11.99
N SER A 34 6.98 6.37 -13.00
CA SER A 34 6.13 6.62 -14.17
C SER A 34 4.72 6.02 -14.07
N GLN A 35 4.52 5.03 -13.20
CA GLN A 35 3.27 4.30 -13.05
C GLN A 35 2.79 4.59 -11.64
N ARG A 36 1.84 5.52 -11.47
CA ARG A 36 1.33 6.10 -10.19
C ARG A 36 1.05 5.11 -9.04
N GLN A 37 1.13 3.80 -9.29
CA GLN A 37 1.17 2.73 -8.32
C GLN A 37 2.40 2.82 -7.38
N ARG A 38 2.16 3.27 -6.15
CA ARG A 38 3.10 3.20 -5.03
C ARG A 38 2.48 2.29 -3.97
N TYR A 39 3.17 1.24 -3.58
CA TYR A 39 2.69 0.36 -2.51
C TYR A 39 3.81 -0.08 -1.58
N VAL A 40 3.44 -0.45 -0.36
CA VAL A 40 4.31 -1.10 0.62
C VAL A 40 3.61 -2.35 1.15
N CYS A 41 4.36 -3.42 1.36
CA CYS A 41 3.93 -4.60 2.09
C CYS A 41 4.49 -4.49 3.50
N VAL A 42 3.61 -4.52 4.49
CA VAL A 42 3.99 -4.49 5.90
C VAL A 42 3.57 -5.80 6.55
N GLU A 43 4.47 -6.37 7.33
CA GLU A 43 4.22 -7.59 8.08
C GLU A 43 4.26 -7.34 9.58
N ALA A 44 3.38 -8.02 10.31
CA ALA A 44 3.40 -8.05 11.77
C ALA A 44 3.25 -9.50 12.25
N LEU A 45 4.01 -9.85 13.29
CA LEU A 45 3.82 -11.11 14.01
C LEU A 45 2.60 -10.97 14.92
N ARG A 46 1.75 -11.98 14.95
CA ARG A 46 0.61 -12.09 15.86
C ARG A 46 0.59 -13.46 16.52
N PRO A 47 -0.17 -13.68 17.62
CA PRO A 47 -0.25 -15.00 18.27
C PRO A 47 -0.64 -16.13 17.30
N GLY A 48 -1.42 -15.81 16.26
CA GLY A 48 -1.84 -16.75 15.22
C GLY A 48 -0.97 -16.76 13.96
N GLY A 49 0.28 -16.30 14.00
CA GLY A 49 1.23 -16.35 12.88
C GLY A 49 1.63 -14.98 12.30
N LEU A 50 2.15 -14.98 11.08
CA LEU A 50 2.56 -13.75 10.38
C LEU A 50 1.38 -13.19 9.57
N LEU A 51 1.10 -11.90 9.72
CA LEU A 51 0.11 -11.17 8.91
C LEU A 51 0.82 -10.19 8.00
N SER A 52 0.59 -10.28 6.69
CA SER A 52 1.15 -9.39 5.67
C SER A 52 0.02 -8.60 5.00
N ILE A 53 0.13 -7.27 4.96
CA ILE A 53 -0.84 -6.38 4.32
C ILE A 53 -0.14 -5.46 3.32
N PHE A 54 -0.73 -5.32 2.13
CA PHE A 54 -0.32 -4.34 1.14
C PHE A 54 -1.07 -3.02 1.36
N PHE A 55 -0.33 -1.92 1.48
CA PHE A 55 -0.84 -0.57 1.54
C PHE A 55 -0.48 0.15 0.25
N PHE A 56 -1.47 0.73 -0.40
CA PHE A 56 -1.35 1.47 -1.65
C PHE A 56 -1.50 2.96 -1.36
N ARG A 57 -0.60 3.76 -1.92
CA ARG A 57 -0.70 5.22 -1.86
C ARG A 57 -1.55 5.72 -3.03
N HIS A 58 -2.59 6.45 -2.69
CA HIS A 58 -3.53 7.07 -3.61
C HIS A 58 -3.05 8.47 -4.02
N ASP A 59 -3.64 9.03 -5.07
CA ASP A 59 -3.24 10.33 -5.62
C ASP A 59 -3.60 11.49 -4.68
N ASP A 60 -4.61 11.32 -3.83
CA ASP A 60 -4.97 12.25 -2.75
C ASP A 60 -3.98 12.23 -1.57
N GLY A 61 -2.95 11.38 -1.66
CA GLY A 61 -1.92 11.20 -0.64
C GLY A 61 -2.28 10.22 0.47
N SER A 62 -3.49 9.65 0.47
CA SER A 62 -3.91 8.66 1.46
C SER A 62 -3.28 7.28 1.22
N TRP A 63 -3.14 6.49 2.29
CA TRP A 63 -2.74 5.10 2.23
C TRP A 63 -3.93 4.20 2.53
N ASN A 64 -4.21 3.25 1.64
CA ASN A 64 -5.35 2.34 1.73
C ASN A 64 -4.94 0.90 1.45
N VAL A 65 -5.74 -0.08 1.89
CA VAL A 65 -5.49 -1.52 1.62
C VAL A 65 -6.05 -2.01 0.28
N PHE A 66 -6.69 -1.13 -0.47
CA PHE A 66 -7.16 -1.37 -1.84
C PHE A 66 -6.30 -0.57 -2.83
N PRO A 67 -6.01 -1.11 -4.01
CA PRO A 67 -5.27 -0.38 -5.03
C PRO A 67 -6.02 0.90 -5.42
N PRO A 68 -5.32 2.00 -5.76
CA PRO A 68 -5.97 3.13 -6.42
C PRO A 68 -6.72 2.61 -7.64
N GLN A 69 -7.88 3.19 -7.92
CA GLN A 69 -8.60 2.88 -9.15
C GLN A 69 -7.61 3.07 -10.30
N ALA A 70 -7.39 2.01 -11.09
CA ALA A 70 -6.67 2.17 -12.33
C ALA A 70 -7.37 3.29 -13.10
N GLU A 71 -6.62 4.24 -13.66
CA GLU A 71 -7.15 5.08 -14.75
C GLU A 71 -7.68 4.09 -15.79
N ARG A 72 -8.98 3.81 -15.74
CA ARG A 72 -9.65 3.08 -16.79
C ARG A 72 -9.51 4.01 -17.97
N PRO A 73 -8.82 3.62 -19.06
CA PRO A 73 -8.89 4.39 -20.27
C PRO A 73 -10.37 4.56 -20.57
N ALA A 74 -10.85 5.81 -20.58
CA ALA A 74 -12.15 6.09 -21.14
C ALA A 74 -12.00 5.74 -22.62
N MET A 75 -12.50 4.56 -22.99
CA MET A 75 -12.31 3.87 -24.27
C MET A 75 -10.99 3.08 -24.41
N ASN A 76 -11.15 1.78 -24.68
CA ASN A 76 -10.14 0.76 -24.86
C ASN A 76 -9.12 1.12 -25.97
N GLY A 77 -7.95 1.62 -25.57
CA GLY A 77 -6.76 1.60 -26.40
C GLY A 77 -5.89 0.43 -25.97
N TYR A 78 -6.03 -0.71 -26.64
CA TYR A 78 -5.00 -1.76 -26.62
C TYR A 78 -3.61 -1.12 -26.81
N ARG A 79 -2.60 -1.54 -26.04
CA ARG A 79 -1.24 -1.81 -26.52
C ARG A 79 -0.32 -2.34 -25.41
N HIS A 80 0.06 -3.60 -25.63
CA HIS A 80 1.27 -4.35 -25.30
C HIS A 80 1.82 -4.35 -23.86
N ALA A 81 1.89 -5.58 -23.34
CA ALA A 81 2.81 -5.99 -22.30
C ALA A 81 4.24 -5.57 -22.64
N ALA A 82 4.95 -5.07 -21.63
CA ALA A 82 6.40 -5.14 -21.58
C ALA A 82 6.80 -5.85 -20.29
N VAL A 83 7.45 -7.00 -20.49
CA VAL A 83 8.19 -7.76 -19.49
C VAL A 83 9.41 -6.94 -19.06
N CYS A 84 9.59 -6.84 -17.74
CA CYS A 84 10.84 -6.82 -16.95
C CYS A 84 10.55 -6.13 -15.60
#